data_AF-A0A6L9KG86-F1
#
_entry.id   AF-A0A6L9KG86-F1
#
_cell.length_a   1.000
_cell.length_b   1.000
_cell.length_c   1.000
_cell.angle_alpha   90.00
_cell.angle_beta   90.00
_cell.angle_gamma   90.00
#
_symmetry.space_group_name_H-M   'P 1'
#
loop_
_entity.id
_entity.type
_entity.pdbx_description
1 polymer ?
#
loop_
_entity_poly.entity_id
_entity_poly.type
_entity_poly.pdbx_seq_one_letter_code
_entity_poly.pdbx_strand_id
1 'polypeptide(L)' 'MEQIKKLFQNWDVSRVIRLVLAIAFGVGYLVSKESIYMFAAIFLGAQAVFNISCPGGSCSTTPVNEEKPIVKVEKYEPKN' A
#
# COMPACT_ATOMS: atom_id res chain seq x y z
N MET A 1 5.66 -11.69 21.89
CA MET A 1 4.66 -10.64 21.52
C MET A 1 5.24 -9.49 20.68
N GLU A 2 6.55 -9.23 20.67
CA GLU A 2 7.15 -8.16 19.84
C GLU A 2 6.97 -8.32 18.33
N GLN A 3 7.07 -9.55 17.80
CA GLN A 3 6.97 -9.79 16.36
C GLN A 3 5.57 -9.48 15.82
N ILE A 4 4.54 -9.80 16.60
CA ILE A 4 3.14 -9.47 16.30
C ILE A 4 2.94 -7.94 16.30
N LYS A 5 3.52 -7.24 17.29
CA LYS A 5 3.46 -5.77 17.34
C LYS A 5 4.07 -5.16 16.07
N LYS A 6 5.25 -5.57 15.63
CA LYS A 6 5.89 -5.09 14.39
C LYS A 6 5.05 -5.37 13.14
N LEU A 7 4.38 -6.52 13.08
CA LEU A 7 3.49 -6.89 11.98
C LEU A 7 2.28 -5.95 11.85
N PHE A 8 1.76 -5.46 12.98
CA PHE A 8 0.63 -4.52 13.06
C PHE A 8 1.06 -3.04 13.12
N GLN A 9 2.34 -2.76 13.39
CA GLN A 9 2.87 -1.39 13.49
C GLN A 9 2.95 -0.67 12.14
N ASN A 10 3.09 -1.44 11.04
CA ASN A 10 3.16 -0.93 9.67
C ASN A 10 1.85 -1.16 8.87
N TRP A 11 0.71 -1.29 9.55
CA TRP A 11 -0.58 -1.33 8.86
C TRP A 11 -0.99 0.08 8.45
N ASP A 12 -0.75 0.39 7.18
CA ASP A 12 -1.25 1.62 6.57
C ASP A 12 -2.79 1.63 6.53
N VAL A 13 -3.39 2.81 6.69
CA VAL A 13 -4.86 2.98 6.63
C VAL A 13 -5.43 2.42 5.32
N SER A 14 -4.69 2.55 4.22
CA SER A 14 -5.09 1.98 2.93
C SER A 14 -5.20 0.45 2.94
N ARG A 15 -4.32 -0.25 3.68
CA ARG A 15 -4.35 -1.70 3.84
C ARG A 15 -5.58 -2.14 4.62
N VAL A 16 -5.93 -1.41 5.69
CA VAL A 16 -7.15 -1.65 6.48
C VAL A 16 -8.39 -1.50 5.61
N ILE A 17 -8.48 -0.42 4.84
CA ILE A 17 -9.63 -0.15 3.95
C ILE A 17 -9.79 -1.29 2.93
N ARG A 18 -8.72 -1.72 2.28
CA ARG A 18 -8.77 -2.84 1.31
C ARG A 18 -9.25 -4.13 1.96
N LEU A 19 -8.79 -4.44 3.17
CA LEU A 19 -9.22 -5.63 3.91
C LEU A 19 -10.72 -5.57 4.24
N VAL A 20 -11.20 -4.44 4.75
CA VAL A 20 -12.62 -4.25 5.09
C VAL A 20 -13.49 -4.40 3.83
N LEU A 21 -13.10 -3.79 2.72
CA LEU A 21 -13.80 -3.92 1.46
C LEU A 21 -13.77 -5.37 0.94
N ALA A 22 -12.64 -6.07 1.05
CA ALA A 22 -12.54 -7.47 0.66
C ALA A 22 -13.54 -8.36 1.42
N ILE A 23 -13.68 -8.15 2.73
CA ILE A 23 -14.66 -8.85 3.57
C ILE A 23 -16.08 -8.49 3.15
N ALA A 24 -16.38 -7.20 2.96
CA ALA A 24 -17.70 -6.73 2.55
C ALA A 24 -18.13 -7.33 1.20
N PHE A 25 -17.24 -7.36 0.22
CA PHE A 25 -17.49 -8.00 -1.06
C PHE A 25 -17.58 -9.53 -0.96
N GLY A 26 -16.81 -10.15 -0.07
CA GLY A 26 -16.93 -11.59 0.21
C GLY A 26 -18.31 -11.94 0.74
N VAL A 27 -18.83 -11.16 1.70
CA VAL A 27 -20.22 -11.30 2.19
C VAL A 27 -21.22 -11.02 1.05
N GLY A 28 -20.97 -9.98 0.24
CA GLY A 28 -21.78 -9.64 -0.93
C GLY A 28 -21.90 -10.80 -1.92
N TYR A 29 -20.83 -11.55 -2.14
CA TYR A 29 -20.83 -12.77 -2.96
C TYR A 29 -21.66 -13.89 -2.34
N LEU A 30 -21.55 -14.11 -1.02
CA LEU A 30 -22.34 -15.15 -0.34
C LEU A 30 -23.86 -14.90 -0.45
N VAL A 31 -24.28 -13.64 -0.50
CA VAL A 31 -25.70 -13.25 -0.59
C VAL A 31 -26.20 -13.23 -2.03
N SER A 32 -25.50 -12.54 -2.93
CA SER A 32 -25.99 -12.32 -4.31
C SER A 32 -25.53 -13.40 -5.30
N LYS A 33 -24.46 -14.13 -4.97
CA LYS A 33 -23.75 -15.07 -5.87
C LYS A 33 -23.23 -14.48 -7.18
N GLU A 34 -23.16 -13.16 -7.28
CA GLU A 34 -22.61 -12.48 -8.46
C GLU A 34 -21.07 -12.55 -8.47
N SER A 35 -20.52 -13.05 -9.58
CA SER A 35 -19.08 -13.28 -9.74
C SER A 35 -18.22 -12.03 -9.56
N ILE A 36 -18.78 -10.84 -9.82
CA ILE A 36 -18.07 -9.57 -9.67
C ILE A 36 -17.68 -9.31 -8.21
N TYR A 37 -18.52 -9.70 -7.26
CA TYR A 37 -18.22 -9.53 -5.83
C TYR A 37 -17.14 -10.52 -5.38
N MET A 38 -17.15 -11.74 -5.90
CA MET A 38 -16.07 -12.70 -5.66
C MET A 38 -14.73 -12.18 -6.18
N PHE A 39 -14.72 -11.66 -7.41
CA PHE A 39 -13.51 -11.07 -7.99
C PHE A 39 -13.01 -9.90 -7.16
N ALA A 40 -13.89 -8.96 -6.79
CA ALA A 40 -13.53 -7.82 -5.95
C ALA A 40 -12.98 -8.25 -4.58
N ALA A 41 -13.59 -9.25 -3.94
CA ALA A 41 -13.15 -9.80 -2.67
C ALA A 41 -11.74 -10.40 -2.76
N ILE A 42 -11.49 -11.23 -3.78
CA ILE A 42 -10.17 -11.86 -3.99
C ILE A 42 -9.12 -10.80 -4.34
N PHE A 43 -9.43 -9.87 -5.25
CA PHE A 43 -8.50 -8.86 -5.71
C PHE A 43 -8.08 -7.90 -4.58
N LEU A 44 -9.03 -7.40 -3.79
CA LEU A 44 -8.74 -6.52 -2.66
C LEU A 44 -8.12 -7.29 -1.49
N GLY A 45 -8.54 -8.54 -1.26
CA GLY A 45 -7.98 -9.41 -0.25
C GLY A 45 -6.52 -9.74 -0.51
N ALA A 46 -6.17 -10.09 -1.76
CA ALA A 46 -4.78 -10.31 -2.17
C ALA A 46 -3.93 -9.06 -1.97
N GLN A 47 -4.42 -7.88 -2.38
CA GLN A 47 -3.73 -6.61 -2.14
C GLN A 47 -3.52 -6.32 -0.64
N ALA A 48 -4.50 -6.63 0.22
CA ALA A 48 -4.39 -6.42 1.66
C ALA A 48 -3.42 -7.43 2.33
N VAL A 49 -3.42 -8.69 1.90
CA VAL A 49 -2.55 -9.74 2.46
C VAL A 49 -1.10 -9.47 2.08
N PHE A 50 -0.82 -9.27 0.78
CA PHE A 50 0.53 -9.04 0.27
C PHE A 50 0.99 -7.59 0.41
N ASN A 51 0.12 -6.70 0.91
CA ASN A 51 0.37 -5.25 0.99
C ASN A 51 0.79 -4.65 -0.37
N ILE A 52 0.23 -5.18 -1.46
CA ILE A 52 0.49 -4.69 -2.81
C ILE A 52 -0.48 -3.53 -3.07
N SER A 53 0.05 -2.40 -3.50
CA SER A 53 -0.74 -1.29 -4.04
C SER A 53 -0.42 -1.09 -5.51
N CYS A 54 -1.37 -0.52 -6.25
CA CYS A 54 -1.09 -0.05 -7.61
C CYS A 54 0.08 0.97 -7.58
N PRO A 55 1.04 0.97 -8.52
CA PRO A 55 2.26 1.79 -8.48
C PRO A 55 2.08 3.32 -8.45
N GLY A 56 0.86 3.86 -8.36
CA GLY A 56 0.57 5.29 -8.51
C GLY A 56 0.98 6.21 -7.35
N GLY A 57 1.47 5.68 -6.21
CA GLY A 57 1.82 6.52 -5.05
C GLY A 57 2.85 5.96 -4.08
N SER A 58 3.52 4.84 -4.42
CA SER A 58 4.34 4.08 -3.47
C SER A 58 5.84 4.44 -3.48
N CYS A 59 6.29 5.36 -4.33
CA CYS A 59 7.66 5.86 -4.31
C CYS A 59 7.80 7.09 -3.38
N SER A 60 7.13 7.10 -2.23
CA SER A 60 7.37 8.12 -1.21
C SER A 60 8.31 7.55 -0.15
N THR A 61 9.39 8.28 0.11
CA THR A 61 10.23 8.03 1.28
C THR A 61 9.46 8.43 2.54
N THR A 62 9.71 7.74 3.67
CA THR A 62 9.27 8.22 4.98
C THR A 62 9.81 9.64 5.16
N PRO A 63 8.99 10.64 5.54
CA PRO A 63 9.49 11.97 5.85
C PRO A 63 10.34 11.86 7.11
N VAL A 64 11.65 11.67 6.92
CA VAL A 64 12.61 11.88 8.00
C VAL A 64 12.61 13.39 8.23
N ASN A 65 12.32 13.79 9.47
CA ASN A 65 12.31 15.19 9.91
C ASN A 65 13.76 15.71 10.04
N GLU A 66 14.56 15.48 9.00
CA GLU A 66 15.95 15.91 8.87
C GLU A 66 15.96 17.00 7.81
N GLU A 67 16.51 18.15 8.19
CA GLU A 67 16.80 19.29 7.35
C GLU A 67 17.32 18.80 5.98
N LYS A 68 16.57 19.08 4.91
CA LYS A 68 16.85 18.52 3.58
C LYS A 68 18.33 18.75 3.25
N PRO A 69 19.14 17.70 3.01
CA PRO A 69 20.52 17.90 2.61
C PRO A 69 20.48 18.67 1.29
N ILE A 70 21.00 19.91 1.30
CA ILE A 70 21.11 20.75 0.12
C ILE A 70 22.04 19.99 -0.84
N VAL A 71 21.45 19.32 -1.83
CA VAL A 71 22.21 18.65 -2.88
C VAL A 71 22.97 19.74 -3.63
N LYS A 72 24.26 19.88 -3.34
CA LYS A 72 25.15 20.76 -4.10
C LYS A 72 25.32 20.14 -5.48
N VAL A 73 24.53 20.61 -6.44
CA VAL A 73 24.70 20.24 -7.84
C VAL A 73 25.92 21.01 -8.35
N GLU A 74 27.09 20.35 -8.36
CA GLU A 74 28.25 20.90 -9.05
C GLU A 74 27.93 21.02 -10.55
N LYS A 75 28.09 22.23 -11.08
CA LYS A 75 27.84 22.51 -12.49
C LYS A 75 28.95 21.85 -13.33
N TYR A 76 28.59 20.83 -14.09
CA TYR A 76 29.50 20.19 -15.04
C TYR A 76 29.73 21.12 -16.24
N GLU A 77 30.98 21.53 -16.47
CA GLU A 77 31.38 22.19 -17.71
C GLU A 77 32.04 21.15 -18.65
N PRO A 78 31.43 20.85 -19.81
CA PRO A 78 32.03 19.93 -20.76
C PRO A 78 33.31 20.54 -21.33
N LYS A 79 34.41 19.77 -21.30
CA LYS A 79 35.62 20.13 -22.05
C LYS A 79 35.36 19.98 -23.55
N ASN A 80 35.58 21.06 -24.27
CA ASN A 80 35.53 21.13 -25.73
C ASN A 80 36.90 20.86 -26.35
#